data_AF-A0A5A8CET6-F1
#
_entry.id   AF-A0A5A8CET6-F1
#
_cell.length_a   1.000
_cell.length_b   1.000
_cell.length_c   1.000
_cell.angle_alpha   90.00
_cell.angle_beta   90.00
_cell.angle_gamma   90.00
#
_symmetry.space_group_name_H-M   'P 1'
#
loop_
_entity.id
_entity.type
_entity.pdbx_description
1 polymer ?
#
loop_
_entity_poly.entity_id
_entity_poly.type
_entity_poly.pdbx_seq_one_letter_code
_entity_poly.pdbx_strand_id
1 'polypeptide(L)'
;MAAGDVMSMLSDFVASSKVAARDFAAGVNPLLDVEQRATKGWWLTELHEALAVVAVYLVIVIVGKILYQAPKARAASAKPEGVPTWSEVGQRLAAKPVMSAVKLAYNITQVVLCLWMVVYSIMNAQAAGYIDYYLEKGTICIPTSKMPSLDNSQRTDAENNLAFVLWVFYLSKVLDFMDTLFIVIEGKWQQFTFLHVFHHFSIFSVYWVNIYTGYDGDIWFTIVANGTIHAIMYYYYTLTTLGARPWWKSLLTYAQMAQFIAMMVQGAYLYSNPDCGFPKPIAAAYFFYIMLLFVLFARFAAGAYCSKPSRKVKDE
;
A
#
# COMPACT_ATOMS: atom_id res chain seq x y z
N MET A 1 -10.16 -18.88 -30.86
CA MET A 1 -10.81 -17.57 -30.64
C MET A 1 -10.37 -16.64 -31.73
N ALA A 2 -11.31 -16.10 -32.51
CA ALA A 2 -10.99 -15.04 -33.46
C ALA A 2 -10.65 -13.76 -32.67
N ALA A 3 -9.83 -12.88 -33.22
CA ALA A 3 -9.50 -11.61 -32.56
C ALA A 3 -10.75 -10.76 -32.24
N GLY A 4 -11.82 -10.90 -33.02
CA GLY A 4 -13.12 -10.25 -32.77
C GLY A 4 -13.80 -10.74 -31.48
N ASP A 5 -13.71 -12.03 -31.16
CA ASP A 5 -14.31 -12.60 -29.95
C ASP A 5 -13.62 -12.04 -28.69
N VAL A 6 -12.30 -11.91 -28.73
CA VAL A 6 -11.50 -11.39 -27.61
C VAL A 6 -11.82 -9.92 -27.36
N MET A 7 -11.92 -9.10 -28.40
CA MET A 7 -12.26 -7.68 -28.26
C MET A 7 -13.67 -7.47 -27.69
N SER A 8 -14.64 -8.31 -28.09
CA SER A 8 -15.99 -8.29 -27.50
C SER A 8 -15.97 -8.67 -26.02
N MET A 9 -15.27 -9.75 -25.66
CA MET A 9 -15.15 -10.17 -24.26
C MET A 9 -14.50 -9.08 -23.39
N LEU A 10 -13.51 -8.38 -23.92
CA LEU A 10 -12.86 -7.26 -23.22
C LEU A 10 -13.82 -6.08 -23.04
N SER A 11 -14.63 -5.72 -24.04
CA SER A 11 -15.60 -4.64 -23.87
C SER A 11 -16.66 -4.99 -22.83
N ASP A 12 -17.15 -6.23 -22.85
CA ASP A 12 -18.15 -6.72 -21.89
C ASP A 12 -17.61 -6.74 -20.46
N PHE A 13 -16.35 -7.15 -20.30
CA PHE A 13 -15.66 -7.08 -19.01
C PHE A 13 -15.53 -5.65 -18.50
N VAL A 14 -15.09 -4.71 -19.36
CA VAL A 14 -14.96 -3.30 -18.98
C VAL A 14 -16.32 -2.73 -18.57
N ALA A 15 -17.38 -2.97 -19.34
CA ALA A 15 -18.73 -2.52 -19.02
C ALA A 15 -19.22 -3.10 -17.68
N SER A 16 -19.07 -4.41 -17.47
CA SER A 16 -19.48 -5.09 -16.24
C SER A 16 -18.71 -4.57 -15.02
N SER A 17 -17.40 -4.31 -15.18
CA SER A 17 -16.57 -3.77 -14.10
C SER A 17 -17.03 -2.39 -13.64
N LYS A 18 -17.49 -1.54 -14.58
CA LYS A 18 -18.01 -0.20 -14.28
C LYS A 18 -19.32 -0.29 -13.50
N VAL A 19 -20.24 -1.16 -13.91
CA VAL A 19 -21.49 -1.39 -13.17
C VAL A 19 -21.20 -1.90 -11.76
N ALA A 20 -20.36 -2.93 -11.62
CA ALA A 20 -20.01 -3.48 -10.31
C ALA A 20 -19.37 -2.44 -9.37
N ALA A 21 -18.48 -1.58 -9.89
CA ALA A 21 -17.85 -0.53 -9.10
C ALA A 21 -18.86 0.53 -8.65
N ARG A 22 -19.78 0.95 -9.53
CA ARG A 22 -20.85 1.90 -9.18
C ARG A 22 -21.80 1.34 -8.12
N ASP A 23 -22.24 0.09 -8.28
CA ASP A 23 -23.13 -0.58 -7.33
C ASP A 23 -22.46 -0.70 -5.95
N PHE A 24 -21.17 -1.05 -5.93
CA PHE A 24 -20.38 -1.08 -4.72
C PHE A 24 -20.31 0.30 -4.05
N ALA A 25 -19.97 1.35 -4.80
CA ALA A 25 -19.88 2.72 -4.30
C ALA A 25 -21.20 3.21 -3.71
N ALA A 26 -22.33 2.95 -4.39
CA ALA A 26 -23.66 3.30 -3.91
C ALA A 26 -24.01 2.60 -2.59
N GLY A 27 -23.51 1.38 -2.38
CA GLY A 27 -23.71 0.64 -1.13
C GLY A 27 -22.88 1.16 0.05
N VAL A 28 -21.67 1.68 -0.20
CA VAL A 28 -20.73 2.08 0.88
C VAL A 28 -20.67 3.58 1.13
N ASN A 29 -20.98 4.40 0.13
CA ASN A 29 -21.08 5.85 0.20
C ASN A 29 -22.28 6.36 -0.62
N PRO A 30 -23.51 6.23 -0.10
CA PRO A 30 -24.73 6.58 -0.84
C PRO A 30 -24.87 8.06 -1.22
N LEU A 31 -24.12 8.94 -0.55
CA LEU A 31 -24.15 10.37 -0.80
C LEU A 31 -23.31 10.78 -2.02
N LEU A 32 -22.40 9.90 -2.46
CA LEU A 32 -21.46 10.19 -3.54
C LEU A 32 -22.12 10.00 -4.91
N ASP A 33 -22.10 11.06 -5.72
CA ASP A 33 -22.18 10.90 -7.17
C ASP A 33 -20.79 10.52 -7.72
N VAL A 34 -20.62 9.24 -8.03
CA VAL A 34 -19.38 8.68 -8.60
C VAL A 34 -19.00 9.33 -9.93
N GLU A 35 -19.93 9.97 -10.62
CA GLU A 35 -19.68 10.70 -11.87
C GLU A 35 -19.18 12.13 -11.63
N GLN A 36 -19.22 12.61 -10.38
CA GLN A 36 -18.74 13.93 -9.95
C GLN A 36 -17.52 13.87 -9.02
N ARG A 37 -16.93 12.68 -8.82
CA ARG A 37 -15.68 12.55 -8.07
C ARG A 37 -14.52 13.33 -8.74
N ALA A 38 -13.64 13.92 -7.95
CA ALA A 38 -12.48 14.69 -8.45
C ALA A 38 -11.55 13.83 -9.34
N THR A 39 -11.45 12.53 -9.01
CA THR A 39 -10.57 11.56 -9.66
C THR A 39 -11.16 10.93 -10.93
N LYS A 40 -12.36 11.35 -11.36
CA LYS A 40 -13.03 10.75 -12.52
C LYS A 40 -12.21 10.92 -13.79
N GLY A 41 -12.03 9.83 -14.52
CA GLY A 41 -11.28 9.82 -15.77
C GLY A 41 -9.77 9.95 -15.60
N TRP A 42 -9.27 10.02 -14.37
CA TRP A 42 -7.84 9.93 -14.11
C TRP A 42 -7.38 8.48 -14.29
N TRP A 43 -6.11 8.33 -14.66
CA TRP A 43 -5.53 7.03 -14.92
C TRP A 43 -5.57 6.13 -13.68
N LEU A 44 -5.86 4.84 -13.90
CA LEU A 44 -5.91 3.79 -12.87
C LEU A 44 -7.02 3.99 -11.82
N THR A 45 -8.06 4.76 -12.11
CA THR A 45 -9.16 4.96 -11.15
C THR A 45 -10.33 4.02 -11.41
N GLU A 46 -10.40 3.38 -12.57
CA GLU A 46 -11.46 2.44 -12.91
C GLU A 46 -11.13 1.01 -12.45
N LEU A 47 -12.17 0.24 -12.09
CA LEU A 47 -12.00 -1.11 -11.51
C LEU A 47 -11.21 -2.06 -12.44
N HIS A 48 -11.52 -2.08 -13.74
CA HIS A 48 -10.82 -2.95 -14.69
C HIS A 48 -9.32 -2.64 -14.79
N GLU A 49 -8.93 -1.37 -14.65
CA GLU A 49 -7.52 -0.97 -14.67
C GLU A 49 -6.81 -1.45 -13.41
N ALA A 50 -7.43 -1.27 -12.24
CA ALA A 50 -6.91 -1.78 -10.97
C ALA A 50 -6.79 -3.31 -10.97
N LEU A 51 -7.79 -4.02 -11.51
CA LEU A 51 -7.76 -5.48 -11.66
C LEU A 51 -6.64 -5.95 -12.59
N ALA A 52 -6.34 -5.21 -13.66
CA ALA A 52 -5.23 -5.52 -14.56
C ALA A 52 -3.88 -5.41 -13.83
N VAL A 53 -3.67 -4.36 -13.03
CA VAL A 53 -2.46 -4.21 -12.23
C VAL A 53 -2.34 -5.31 -11.18
N VAL A 54 -3.45 -5.65 -10.49
CA VAL A 54 -3.51 -6.79 -9.58
C VAL A 54 -3.12 -8.09 -10.28
N ALA A 55 -3.63 -8.34 -11.48
CA ALA A 55 -3.29 -9.55 -12.24
C ALA A 55 -1.79 -9.62 -12.54
N VAL A 56 -1.18 -8.51 -12.95
CA VAL A 56 0.29 -8.43 -13.17
C VAL A 56 1.04 -8.73 -11.87
N TYR A 57 0.62 -8.14 -10.74
CA TYR A 57 1.24 -8.41 -9.44
C TYR A 57 1.13 -9.89 -9.03
N LEU A 58 -0.04 -10.49 -9.23
CA LEU A 58 -0.26 -11.91 -8.92
C LEU A 58 0.61 -12.83 -9.79
N VAL A 59 0.85 -12.48 -11.06
CA VAL A 59 1.82 -13.21 -11.90
C VAL A 59 3.21 -13.16 -11.29
N ILE A 60 3.68 -12.00 -10.82
CA ILE A 60 4.98 -11.87 -10.13
C ILE A 60 5.03 -12.78 -8.89
N VAL A 61 3.96 -12.79 -8.08
CA VAL A 61 3.85 -13.62 -6.87
C VAL A 61 3.84 -15.11 -7.21
N ILE A 62 3.09 -15.53 -8.22
CA ILE A 62 3.02 -16.93 -8.67
C ILE A 62 4.38 -17.40 -9.18
N VAL A 63 5.02 -16.61 -10.04
CA VAL A 63 6.38 -16.88 -10.53
C VAL A 63 7.36 -16.99 -9.34
N GLY A 64 7.31 -16.04 -8.40
CA GLY A 64 8.11 -16.09 -7.17
C GLY A 64 7.90 -17.37 -6.36
N LYS A 65 6.64 -17.81 -6.20
CA LYS A 65 6.30 -19.04 -5.48
C LYS A 65 6.82 -20.29 -6.19
N ILE A 66 6.70 -20.37 -7.52
CA ILE A 66 7.25 -21.47 -8.33
C ILE A 66 8.77 -21.55 -8.14
N LEU A 67 9.46 -20.41 -8.25
CA LEU A 67 10.91 -20.33 -8.10
C LEU A 67 11.39 -20.65 -6.68
N TYR A 68 10.61 -20.28 -5.65
CA TYR A 68 10.87 -20.63 -4.25
C TYR A 68 10.68 -22.13 -3.97
N GLN A 69 9.68 -22.76 -4.60
CA GLN A 69 9.33 -24.18 -4.35
C GLN A 69 10.15 -25.17 -5.18
N ALA A 70 10.61 -24.79 -6.38
CA ALA A 70 11.35 -25.68 -7.28
C ALA A 70 12.60 -26.34 -6.65
N PRO A 71 13.43 -25.63 -5.84
CA PRO A 71 14.55 -26.26 -5.14
C PRO A 71 14.11 -27.21 -4.03
N LYS A 72 12.99 -26.95 -3.34
CA LYS A 72 12.46 -27.86 -2.29
C LYS A 72 11.93 -29.16 -2.90
N ALA A 73 11.28 -29.08 -4.05
CA ALA A 73 10.85 -30.26 -4.82
C ALA A 73 12.06 -31.05 -5.35
N ARG A 74 13.10 -30.37 -5.86
CA ARG A 74 14.35 -31.01 -6.31
C ARG A 74 15.23 -31.55 -5.17
N ALA A 75 15.16 -30.98 -3.96
CA ALA A 75 15.86 -31.56 -2.81
C ALA A 75 15.29 -32.94 -2.41
N ALA A 76 14.02 -33.22 -2.76
CA ALA A 76 13.42 -34.54 -2.61
C ALA A 76 13.81 -35.53 -3.74
N SER A 77 14.42 -35.05 -4.82
CA SER A 77 14.87 -35.85 -5.98
C SER A 77 16.27 -35.39 -6.42
N ALA A 78 17.32 -35.97 -5.81
CA ALA A 78 18.76 -35.75 -6.08
C ALA A 78 19.10 -34.63 -7.08
N LYS A 79 19.63 -33.49 -6.59
CA LYS A 79 20.01 -32.32 -7.40
C LYS A 79 20.95 -32.76 -8.55
N PRO A 80 20.64 -32.48 -9.83
CA PRO A 80 21.60 -32.70 -10.92
C PRO A 80 22.82 -31.77 -10.72
N GLU A 81 24.02 -32.35 -10.76
CA GLU A 81 25.28 -31.62 -10.60
C GLU A 81 25.42 -30.50 -11.65
N GLY A 82 25.94 -29.35 -11.22
CA GLY A 82 26.27 -28.22 -12.11
C GLY A 82 25.15 -27.21 -12.41
N VAL A 83 23.89 -27.45 -12.06
CA VAL A 83 22.79 -26.50 -12.31
C VAL A 83 22.63 -25.52 -11.13
N PRO A 84 22.79 -24.20 -11.33
CA PRO A 84 22.60 -23.22 -10.26
C PRO A 84 21.13 -23.10 -9.86
N THR A 85 20.88 -22.87 -8.57
CA THR A 85 19.57 -22.55 -8.04
C THR A 85 19.17 -21.12 -8.40
N TRP A 86 17.87 -20.81 -8.39
CA TRP A 86 17.43 -19.43 -8.63
C TRP A 86 18.01 -18.44 -7.62
N SER A 87 18.21 -18.85 -6.36
CA SER A 87 18.86 -17.99 -5.36
C SER A 87 20.30 -17.64 -5.74
N GLU A 88 21.05 -18.58 -6.31
CA GLU A 88 22.43 -18.33 -6.76
C GLU A 88 22.46 -17.41 -7.99
N VAL A 89 21.54 -17.61 -8.94
CA VAL A 89 21.38 -16.72 -10.10
C VAL A 89 21.00 -15.31 -9.65
N GLY A 90 20.01 -15.19 -8.76
CA GLY A 90 19.53 -13.92 -8.23
C GLY A 90 20.61 -13.16 -7.45
N GLN A 91 21.41 -13.85 -6.63
CA GLN A 91 22.54 -13.22 -5.92
C GLN A 91 23.62 -12.72 -6.89
N ARG A 92 23.90 -13.45 -7.99
CA ARG A 92 24.83 -12.98 -9.03
C ARG A 92 24.30 -11.74 -9.75
N LEU A 93 22.99 -11.66 -10.00
CA LEU A 93 22.36 -10.46 -10.56
C LEU A 93 22.41 -9.29 -9.57
N ALA A 94 22.11 -9.55 -8.29
CA ALA A 94 22.15 -8.57 -7.20
C ALA A 94 23.54 -7.96 -6.98
N ALA A 95 24.60 -8.73 -7.24
CA ALA A 95 25.99 -8.28 -7.13
C ALA A 95 26.44 -7.36 -8.27
N LYS A 96 25.68 -7.26 -9.37
CA LYS A 96 26.04 -6.37 -10.47
C LYS A 96 25.86 -4.91 -10.04
N PRO A 97 26.80 -4.01 -10.40
CA PRO A 97 26.72 -2.59 -10.01
C PRO A 97 25.44 -1.92 -10.53
N VAL A 98 24.96 -2.35 -11.70
CA VAL A 98 23.70 -1.89 -12.28
C VAL A 98 22.51 -2.16 -11.36
N MET A 99 22.42 -3.35 -10.74
CA MET A 99 21.31 -3.68 -9.85
C MET A 99 21.34 -2.84 -8.57
N SER A 100 22.53 -2.62 -8.01
CA SER A 100 22.71 -1.72 -6.86
C SER A 100 22.33 -0.28 -7.20
N ALA A 101 22.72 0.22 -8.38
CA ALA A 101 22.36 1.56 -8.84
C ALA A 101 20.84 1.71 -9.04
N VAL A 102 20.18 0.72 -9.65
CA VAL A 102 18.73 0.71 -9.85
C VAL A 102 18.00 0.75 -8.50
N LYS A 103 18.37 -0.11 -7.55
CA LYS A 103 17.76 -0.09 -6.20
C LYS A 103 18.03 1.20 -5.45
N LEU A 104 19.22 1.77 -5.59
CA LEU A 104 19.56 3.04 -4.95
C LEU A 104 18.67 4.17 -5.50
N ALA A 105 18.55 4.26 -6.83
CA ALA A 105 17.67 5.24 -7.48
C ALA A 105 16.20 5.03 -7.08
N TYR A 106 15.74 3.78 -7.04
CA TYR A 106 14.40 3.41 -6.59
C TYR A 106 14.13 3.84 -5.14
N ASN A 107 15.01 3.47 -4.20
CA ASN A 107 14.85 3.80 -2.78
C ASN A 107 14.89 5.32 -2.54
N ILE A 108 15.79 6.05 -3.22
CA ILE A 108 15.84 7.52 -3.12
C ILE A 108 14.57 8.14 -3.69
N THR A 109 14.09 7.64 -4.83
CA THR A 109 12.83 8.10 -5.44
C THR A 109 11.67 7.92 -4.46
N GLN A 110 11.58 6.76 -3.82
CA GLN A 110 10.56 6.47 -2.81
C GLN A 110 10.65 7.42 -1.60
N VAL A 111 11.87 7.71 -1.10
CA VAL A 111 12.06 8.69 -0.01
C VAL A 111 11.56 10.07 -0.42
N VAL A 112 11.98 10.56 -1.59
CA VAL A 112 11.60 11.89 -2.09
C VAL A 112 10.08 11.97 -2.31
N LEU A 113 9.49 10.95 -2.93
CA LEU A 113 8.06 10.87 -3.18
C LEU A 113 7.26 10.87 -1.86
N CYS A 114 7.67 10.06 -0.89
CA CYS A 114 7.01 10.00 0.41
C CYS A 114 7.08 11.33 1.16
N LEU A 115 8.25 11.98 1.19
CA LEU A 115 8.40 13.28 1.83
C LEU A 115 7.57 14.37 1.12
N TRP A 116 7.56 14.36 -0.21
CA TRP A 116 6.73 15.28 -0.99
C TRP A 116 5.24 15.08 -0.68
N MET A 117 4.74 13.83 -0.67
CA MET A 117 3.35 13.54 -0.34
C MET A 117 2.99 13.99 1.08
N VAL A 118 3.88 13.78 2.06
CA VAL A 118 3.68 14.23 3.45
C VAL A 118 3.53 15.74 3.52
N VAL A 119 4.50 16.48 2.97
CA VAL A 119 4.49 17.96 3.00
C VAL A 119 3.29 18.51 2.25
N TYR A 120 3.04 18.00 1.04
CA TYR A 120 1.94 18.45 0.20
C TYR A 120 0.58 18.17 0.84
N SER A 121 0.40 17.02 1.52
CA SER A 121 -0.84 16.71 2.23
C SER A 121 -1.06 17.65 3.42
N ILE A 122 -0.03 17.94 4.22
CA ILE A 122 -0.13 18.87 5.37
C ILE A 122 -0.48 20.28 4.88
N MET A 123 0.22 20.77 3.86
CA MET A 123 -0.01 22.11 3.32
C MET A 123 -1.44 22.28 2.78
N ASN A 124 -1.94 21.30 2.04
CA ASN A 124 -3.30 21.38 1.49
C ASN A 124 -4.39 21.10 2.54
N ALA A 125 -4.13 20.26 3.54
CA ALA A 125 -5.04 20.10 4.68
C ALA A 125 -5.14 21.39 5.52
N GLN A 126 -4.02 22.12 5.67
CA GLN A 126 -4.02 23.45 6.28
C GLN A 126 -4.79 24.45 5.42
N ALA A 127 -4.51 24.50 4.12
CA ALA A 127 -5.16 25.43 3.19
C ALA A 127 -6.67 25.18 3.03
N ALA A 128 -7.12 23.93 3.18
CA ALA A 128 -8.53 23.56 3.25
C ALA A 128 -9.18 23.89 4.60
N GLY A 129 -8.41 24.37 5.59
CA GLY A 129 -8.89 24.71 6.93
C GLY A 129 -9.18 23.52 7.84
N TYR A 130 -8.78 22.30 7.45
CA TYR A 130 -9.05 21.09 8.23
C TYR A 130 -8.29 21.07 9.55
N ILE A 131 -7.00 21.42 9.50
CA ILE A 131 -6.14 21.43 10.69
C ILE A 131 -6.64 22.48 11.70
N ASP A 132 -6.99 23.68 11.23
CA ASP A 132 -7.55 24.74 12.08
C ASP A 132 -8.87 24.30 12.71
N TYR A 133 -9.74 23.65 11.92
CA TYR A 133 -10.99 23.11 12.42
C TYR A 133 -10.79 22.02 13.50
N TYR A 134 -9.85 21.11 13.30
CA TYR A 134 -9.51 20.07 14.28
C TYR A 134 -9.03 20.67 15.60
N LEU A 135 -8.15 21.68 15.53
CA LEU A 135 -7.61 22.37 16.70
C LEU A 135 -8.66 23.21 17.43
N GLU A 136 -9.51 23.94 16.70
CA GLU A 136 -10.53 24.81 17.27
C GLU A 136 -11.67 24.01 17.94
N LYS A 137 -12.13 22.94 17.29
CA LYS A 137 -13.26 22.14 17.77
C LYS A 137 -12.86 20.94 18.62
N GLY A 138 -11.57 20.65 18.75
CA GLY A 138 -11.09 19.47 19.49
C GLY A 138 -11.56 18.16 18.86
N THR A 139 -11.62 18.10 17.53
CA THR A 139 -12.06 16.93 16.75
C THR A 139 -10.97 16.47 15.78
N ILE A 140 -11.09 15.27 15.24
CA ILE A 140 -10.16 14.71 14.23
C ILE A 140 -10.90 14.26 12.96
N CYS A 141 -12.10 14.81 12.75
CA CYS A 141 -12.89 14.56 11.55
C CYS A 141 -13.57 15.83 11.05
N ILE A 142 -13.76 15.90 9.74
CA ILE A 142 -14.55 16.95 9.09
C ILE A 142 -16.04 16.56 9.21
N PRO A 143 -16.93 17.48 9.60
CA PRO A 143 -18.34 17.17 9.71
C PRO A 143 -18.97 17.01 8.33
N THR A 144 -20.08 16.29 8.25
CA THR A 144 -20.80 16.07 6.97
C THR A 144 -21.10 17.38 6.22
N SER A 145 -21.41 18.46 6.94
CA SER A 145 -21.72 19.77 6.37
C SER A 145 -20.53 20.52 5.76
N LYS A 146 -19.30 20.10 6.08
CA LYS A 146 -18.05 20.69 5.57
C LYS A 146 -17.20 19.69 4.80
N MET A 147 -17.68 18.48 4.59
CA MET A 147 -17.01 17.56 3.69
C MET A 147 -16.91 18.24 2.32
N PRO A 148 -15.78 18.09 1.60
CA PRO A 148 -15.70 18.54 0.22
C PRO A 148 -16.98 18.15 -0.48
N SER A 149 -17.62 19.11 -1.13
CA SER A 149 -18.83 18.84 -1.88
C SER A 149 -18.56 17.62 -2.77
N LEU A 150 -19.41 16.61 -2.63
CA LEU A 150 -19.41 15.44 -3.51
C LEU A 150 -19.69 15.86 -4.97
N ASP A 151 -20.11 17.12 -5.16
CA ASP A 151 -20.06 17.88 -6.39
C ASP A 151 -18.72 18.64 -6.55
N ASN A 152 -17.95 18.30 -7.59
CA ASN A 152 -16.71 19.00 -7.95
C ASN A 152 -16.84 20.52 -8.11
N SER A 153 -18.03 21.05 -8.39
CA SER A 153 -18.24 22.49 -8.65
C SER A 153 -18.05 23.38 -7.41
N GLN A 154 -18.09 22.82 -6.20
CA GLN A 154 -17.96 23.59 -4.95
C GLN A 154 -16.68 23.26 -4.17
N ARG A 155 -15.77 22.46 -4.75
CA ARG A 155 -14.47 22.13 -4.16
C ARG A 155 -13.49 23.27 -4.29
N THR A 156 -12.77 23.55 -3.23
CA THR A 156 -11.62 24.45 -3.21
C THR A 156 -10.41 23.82 -3.92
N ASP A 157 -9.47 24.66 -4.35
CA ASP A 157 -8.20 24.18 -4.93
C ASP A 157 -7.43 23.26 -3.97
N ALA A 158 -7.46 23.56 -2.67
CA ALA A 158 -6.82 22.75 -1.64
C ALA A 158 -7.44 21.35 -1.53
N GLU A 159 -8.76 21.24 -1.60
CA GLU A 159 -9.47 19.95 -1.60
C GLU A 159 -9.19 19.15 -2.88
N ASN A 160 -9.11 19.80 -4.04
CA ASN A 160 -8.71 19.15 -5.29
C ASN A 160 -7.27 18.64 -5.23
N ASN A 161 -6.37 19.40 -4.60
CA ASN A 161 -5.00 18.98 -4.36
C ASN A 161 -4.91 17.78 -3.39
N LEU A 162 -5.81 17.69 -2.39
CA LEU A 162 -5.88 16.52 -1.52
C LEU A 162 -6.34 15.26 -2.28
N ALA A 163 -7.30 15.40 -3.20
CA ALA A 163 -7.67 14.31 -4.12
C ALA A 163 -6.49 13.90 -5.02
N PHE A 164 -5.73 14.87 -5.51
CA PHE A 164 -4.53 14.64 -6.31
C PHE A 164 -3.45 13.87 -5.54
N VAL A 165 -3.10 14.28 -4.32
CA VAL A 165 -2.08 13.59 -3.55
C VAL A 165 -2.55 12.20 -3.09
N LEU A 166 -3.85 12.01 -2.84
CA LEU A 166 -4.42 10.68 -2.61
C LEU A 166 -4.23 9.77 -3.84
N TRP A 167 -4.46 10.30 -5.04
CA TRP A 167 -4.22 9.57 -6.29
C TRP A 167 -2.74 9.24 -6.48
N VAL A 168 -1.82 10.19 -6.23
CA VAL A 168 -0.38 9.91 -6.27
C VAL A 168 0.01 8.85 -5.22
N PHE A 169 -0.58 8.92 -4.02
CA PHE A 169 -0.36 7.93 -2.97
C PHE A 169 -0.85 6.54 -3.40
N TYR A 170 -2.02 6.45 -4.03
CA TYR A 170 -2.52 5.20 -4.61
C TYR A 170 -1.57 4.65 -5.69
N LEU A 171 -1.11 5.49 -6.63
CA LEU A 171 -0.12 5.09 -7.63
C LEU A 171 1.20 4.63 -7.02
N SER A 172 1.63 5.23 -5.90
CA SER A 172 2.84 4.79 -5.19
C SER A 172 2.74 3.35 -4.70
N LYS A 173 1.53 2.82 -4.48
CA LYS A 173 1.34 1.40 -4.12
C LYS A 173 1.67 0.46 -5.29
N VAL A 174 1.51 0.92 -6.55
CA VAL A 174 2.00 0.20 -7.73
C VAL A 174 3.52 0.21 -7.75
N LEU A 175 4.14 1.34 -7.41
CA LEU A 175 5.59 1.44 -7.31
C LEU A 175 6.13 0.50 -6.21
N ASP A 176 5.42 0.39 -5.08
CA ASP A 176 5.75 -0.54 -3.99
C ASP A 176 5.74 -2.03 -4.43
N PHE A 177 5.05 -2.40 -5.53
CA PHE A 177 5.15 -3.77 -6.08
C PHE A 177 6.54 -4.13 -6.58
N MET A 178 7.37 -3.12 -6.90
CA MET A 178 8.76 -3.33 -7.26
C MET A 178 9.57 -3.97 -6.13
N ASP A 179 9.20 -3.77 -4.86
CA ASP A 179 9.83 -4.47 -3.73
C ASP A 179 9.70 -5.99 -3.88
N THR A 180 8.50 -6.44 -4.24
CA THR A 180 8.22 -7.87 -4.47
C THR A 180 9.01 -8.37 -5.68
N LEU A 181 9.09 -7.56 -6.74
CA LEU A 181 9.88 -7.90 -7.93
C LEU A 181 11.37 -8.04 -7.59
N PHE A 182 11.96 -7.11 -6.83
CA PHE A 182 13.35 -7.20 -6.40
C PHE A 182 13.60 -8.42 -5.52
N ILE A 183 12.69 -8.74 -4.60
CA ILE A 183 12.78 -9.95 -3.77
C ILE A 183 12.83 -11.22 -4.64
N VAL A 184 11.98 -11.31 -5.67
CA VAL A 184 11.92 -12.46 -6.58
C VAL A 184 13.17 -12.52 -7.47
N ILE A 185 13.59 -11.40 -8.07
CA ILE A 185 14.79 -11.33 -8.95
C ILE A 185 16.05 -11.74 -8.18
N GLU A 186 16.23 -11.22 -6.96
CA GLU A 186 17.43 -11.47 -6.16
C GLU A 186 17.38 -12.81 -5.41
N GLY A 187 16.24 -13.51 -5.45
CA GLY A 187 16.04 -14.76 -4.71
C GLY A 187 16.10 -14.58 -3.19
N LYS A 188 15.70 -13.41 -2.69
CA LYS A 188 15.71 -13.08 -1.25
C LYS A 188 14.48 -13.65 -0.53
N TRP A 189 14.33 -14.97 -0.57
CA TRP A 189 13.12 -15.66 -0.11
C TRP A 189 12.75 -15.44 1.36
N GLN A 190 13.70 -15.03 2.21
CA GLN A 190 13.42 -14.65 3.60
C GLN A 190 12.54 -13.40 3.71
N GLN A 191 12.52 -12.54 2.68
CA GLN A 191 11.68 -11.35 2.59
C GLN A 191 10.34 -11.63 1.89
N PHE A 192 10.25 -12.72 1.12
CA PHE A 192 9.04 -13.14 0.43
C PHE A 192 8.04 -13.82 1.39
N THR A 193 7.52 -13.04 2.33
CA THR A 193 6.64 -13.52 3.40
C THR A 193 5.16 -13.34 3.05
N PHE A 194 4.28 -14.08 3.75
CA PHE A 194 2.83 -13.84 3.66
C PHE A 194 2.48 -12.39 4.02
N LEU A 195 3.09 -11.85 5.09
CA LEU A 195 2.86 -10.47 5.51
C LEU A 195 3.18 -9.48 4.39
N HIS A 196 4.33 -9.64 3.74
CA HIS A 196 4.75 -8.80 2.62
C HIS A 196 3.73 -8.84 1.47
N VAL A 197 3.47 -10.03 0.93
CA VAL A 197 2.59 -10.19 -0.24
C VAL A 197 1.16 -9.75 0.08
N PHE A 198 0.64 -10.13 1.25
CA PHE A 198 -0.70 -9.73 1.70
C PHE A 198 -0.79 -8.21 1.85
N HIS A 199 0.20 -7.57 2.48
CA HIS A 199 0.22 -6.13 2.69
C HIS A 199 0.22 -5.37 1.36
N HIS A 200 1.16 -5.65 0.46
CA HIS A 200 1.25 -4.96 -0.82
C HIS A 200 -0.03 -5.16 -1.66
N PHE A 201 -0.53 -6.38 -1.78
CA PHE A 201 -1.77 -6.66 -2.51
C PHE A 201 -2.99 -5.93 -1.92
N SER A 202 -3.17 -6.05 -0.60
CA SER A 202 -4.35 -5.50 0.07
C SER A 202 -4.32 -3.98 0.13
N ILE A 203 -3.15 -3.36 0.36
CA ILE A 203 -3.05 -1.90 0.48
C ILE A 203 -3.42 -1.24 -0.85
N PHE A 204 -2.93 -1.76 -1.99
CA PHE A 204 -3.32 -1.29 -3.31
C PHE A 204 -4.85 -1.36 -3.51
N SER A 205 -5.45 -2.50 -3.16
CA SER A 205 -6.89 -2.73 -3.31
C SER A 205 -7.73 -1.80 -2.42
N VAL A 206 -7.30 -1.56 -1.18
CA VAL A 206 -7.98 -0.66 -0.23
C VAL A 206 -7.90 0.79 -0.69
N TYR A 207 -6.79 1.26 -1.26
CA TYR A 207 -6.71 2.63 -1.77
C TYR A 207 -7.48 2.82 -3.08
N TRP A 208 -7.61 1.79 -3.91
CA TRP A 208 -8.55 1.84 -5.03
C TRP A 208 -9.98 2.10 -4.54
N VAL A 209 -10.42 1.38 -3.49
CA VAL A 209 -11.74 1.62 -2.86
C VAL A 209 -11.87 3.08 -2.43
N ASN A 210 -10.90 3.63 -1.69
CA ASN A 210 -10.94 5.02 -1.21
C ASN A 210 -11.04 6.04 -2.36
N ILE A 211 -10.24 5.86 -3.42
CA ILE A 211 -10.25 6.72 -4.61
C ILE A 211 -11.62 6.68 -5.29
N TYR A 212 -12.20 5.48 -5.44
CA TYR A 212 -13.45 5.30 -6.16
C TYR A 212 -14.66 5.80 -5.35
N THR A 213 -14.60 5.69 -4.02
CA THR A 213 -15.64 6.18 -3.11
C THR A 213 -15.48 7.65 -2.73
N GLY A 214 -14.64 8.41 -3.45
CA GLY A 214 -14.55 9.87 -3.36
C GLY A 214 -14.12 10.40 -2.00
N TYR A 215 -13.28 9.66 -1.27
CA TYR A 215 -12.90 10.03 0.09
C TYR A 215 -11.50 10.65 0.15
N ASP A 216 -11.45 11.99 0.13
CA ASP A 216 -10.22 12.80 0.10
C ASP A 216 -10.10 13.85 1.22
N GLY A 217 -11.04 13.86 2.17
CA GLY A 217 -11.03 14.71 3.37
C GLY A 217 -10.02 14.24 4.42
N ASP A 218 -10.44 13.52 5.47
CA ASP A 218 -9.56 13.13 6.59
C ASP A 218 -8.50 12.06 6.22
N ILE A 219 -8.45 11.60 4.96
CA ILE A 219 -7.45 10.63 4.49
C ILE A 219 -6.03 11.21 4.46
N TRP A 220 -5.89 12.54 4.45
CA TRP A 220 -4.60 13.22 4.48
C TRP A 220 -3.73 12.74 5.65
N PHE A 221 -4.32 12.47 6.81
CA PHE A 221 -3.61 11.95 7.98
C PHE A 221 -2.97 10.59 7.69
N THR A 222 -3.70 9.72 6.99
CA THR A 222 -3.19 8.41 6.61
C THR A 222 -2.01 8.53 5.64
N ILE A 223 -2.08 9.45 4.68
CA ILE A 223 -0.97 9.74 3.74
C ILE A 223 0.25 10.25 4.51
N VAL A 224 0.06 11.14 5.48
CA VAL A 224 1.14 11.67 6.33
C VAL A 224 1.75 10.57 7.20
N ALA A 225 0.92 9.79 7.89
CA ALA A 225 1.37 8.74 8.79
C ALA A 225 2.13 7.64 8.04
N ASN A 226 1.57 7.10 6.95
CA ASN A 226 2.23 6.09 6.12
C ASN A 226 3.45 6.67 5.40
N GLY A 227 3.32 7.85 4.78
CA GLY A 227 4.40 8.50 4.04
C GLY A 227 5.62 8.79 4.92
N THR A 228 5.41 9.20 6.18
CA THR A 228 6.51 9.43 7.14
C THR A 228 7.26 8.14 7.43
N ILE A 229 6.54 7.07 7.76
CA ILE A 229 7.15 5.78 8.06
C ILE A 229 7.82 5.16 6.82
N HIS A 230 7.20 5.29 5.64
CA HIS A 230 7.79 4.83 4.38
C HIS A 230 9.04 5.63 4.01
N ALA A 231 9.08 6.95 4.23
CA ALA A 231 10.29 7.74 4.03
C ALA A 231 11.44 7.22 4.92
N ILE A 232 11.17 6.91 6.19
CA ILE A 232 12.17 6.35 7.11
C ILE A 232 12.57 4.93 6.68
N MET A 233 11.62 4.10 6.24
CA MET A 233 11.87 2.73 5.78
C MET A 233 12.72 2.69 4.50
N TYR A 234 12.38 3.48 3.48
CA TYR A 234 13.16 3.54 2.25
C TYR A 234 14.51 4.24 2.45
N TYR A 235 14.61 5.16 3.42
CA TYR A 235 15.90 5.68 3.84
C TYR A 235 16.76 4.58 4.49
N TYR A 236 16.18 3.72 5.34
CA TYR A 236 16.85 2.51 5.83
C TYR A 236 17.33 1.63 4.67
N TYR A 237 16.48 1.38 3.66
CA TYR A 237 16.86 0.56 2.50
C TYR A 237 17.95 1.20 1.64
N THR A 238 17.94 2.52 1.48
CA THR A 238 19.01 3.30 0.84
C THR A 238 20.35 3.05 1.55
N LEU A 239 20.38 3.20 2.87
CA LEU A 239 21.58 2.94 3.68
C LEU A 239 22.07 1.49 3.54
N THR A 240 21.16 0.51 3.58
CA THR A 240 21.54 -0.89 3.39
C THR A 240 22.06 -1.22 2.00
N THR A 241 21.58 -0.51 0.96
CA THR A 241 22.09 -0.64 -0.41
C THR A 241 23.50 -0.08 -0.54
N LEU A 242 23.83 0.96 0.24
CA LEU A 242 25.18 1.53 0.35
C LEU A 242 26.11 0.71 1.28
N GLY A 243 25.64 -0.42 1.82
CA GLY A 243 26.42 -1.31 2.67
C GLY A 243 26.38 -0.99 4.17
N ALA A 244 25.66 0.06 4.58
CA ALA A 244 25.47 0.36 6.00
C ALA A 244 24.48 -0.62 6.64
N ARG A 245 24.64 -0.89 7.94
CA ARG A 245 23.70 -1.72 8.73
C ARG A 245 23.19 -0.93 9.93
N PRO A 246 22.16 -0.11 9.75
CA PRO A 246 21.68 0.76 10.83
C PRO A 246 21.15 -0.07 12.01
N TRP A 247 21.56 0.31 13.23
CA TRP A 247 21.21 -0.39 14.47
C TRP A 247 19.73 -0.21 14.87
N TRP A 248 19.07 0.83 14.36
CA TRP A 248 17.69 1.20 14.68
C TRP A 248 16.62 0.42 13.90
N LYS A 249 16.96 -0.71 13.28
CA LYS A 249 16.00 -1.56 12.54
C LYS A 249 14.77 -1.93 13.38
N SER A 250 14.97 -2.27 14.65
CA SER A 250 13.85 -2.61 15.56
C SER A 250 12.98 -1.39 15.89
N LEU A 251 13.59 -0.22 16.07
CA LEU A 251 12.86 1.04 16.29
C LEU A 251 11.93 1.37 15.12
N LEU A 252 12.36 1.09 13.88
CA LEU A 252 11.50 1.24 12.71
C LEU A 252 10.26 0.34 12.78
N THR A 253 10.41 -0.91 13.24
CA THR A 253 9.25 -1.83 13.39
C THR A 253 8.29 -1.31 14.46
N TYR A 254 8.80 -0.80 15.59
CA TYR A 254 7.95 -0.21 16.62
C TYR A 254 7.27 1.09 16.14
N ALA A 255 7.94 1.89 15.30
CA ALA A 255 7.35 3.08 14.69
C ALA A 255 6.21 2.71 13.72
N GLN A 256 6.37 1.66 12.92
CA GLN A 256 5.29 1.09 12.08
C GLN A 256 4.09 0.65 12.93
N MET A 257 4.33 -0.01 14.07
CA MET A 257 3.25 -0.41 14.99
C MET A 257 2.55 0.79 15.63
N ALA A 258 3.31 1.81 16.04
CA ALA A 258 2.75 3.04 16.59
C ALA A 258 1.88 3.80 15.56
N GLN A 259 2.30 3.81 14.29
CA GLN A 259 1.49 4.35 13.18
C GLN A 259 0.14 3.64 13.09
N PHE A 260 0.10 2.30 13.13
CA PHE A 260 -1.16 1.57 13.09
C PHE A 260 -2.06 1.88 14.28
N ILE A 261 -1.50 2.07 15.48
CA ILE A 261 -2.28 2.49 16.66
C ILE A 261 -2.93 3.85 16.43
N ALA A 262 -2.17 4.84 15.96
CA ALA A 262 -2.70 6.18 15.68
C ALA A 262 -3.82 6.13 14.61
N MET A 263 -3.63 5.32 13.57
CA MET A 263 -4.63 5.10 12.52
C MET A 263 -5.87 4.34 13.01
N MET A 264 -5.74 3.39 13.93
CA MET A 264 -6.88 2.72 14.58
C MET A 264 -7.68 3.70 15.44
N VAL A 265 -7.01 4.58 16.20
CA VAL A 265 -7.69 5.63 16.99
C VAL A 265 -8.50 6.54 16.07
N GLN A 266 -7.90 6.97 14.95
CA GLN A 266 -8.60 7.76 13.94
C GLN A 266 -9.83 7.00 13.41
N GLY A 267 -9.66 5.74 12.99
CA GLY A 267 -10.77 4.93 12.45
C GLY A 267 -11.90 4.72 13.45
N ALA A 268 -11.59 4.45 14.71
CA ALA A 268 -12.58 4.32 15.78
C ALA A 268 -13.35 5.63 16.02
N TYR A 269 -12.67 6.77 15.97
CA TYR A 269 -13.29 8.08 16.11
C TYR A 269 -14.22 8.40 14.94
N LEU A 270 -13.75 8.21 13.71
CA LEU A 270 -14.52 8.42 12.48
C LEU A 270 -15.79 7.56 12.44
N TYR A 271 -15.72 6.32 12.95
CA TYR A 271 -16.88 5.45 13.07
C TYR A 271 -17.84 5.90 14.17
N SER A 272 -17.34 6.14 15.39
CA SER A 272 -18.16 6.38 16.58
C SER A 272 -18.84 7.75 16.65
N ASN A 273 -18.25 8.79 16.07
CA ASN A 273 -18.79 10.15 16.17
C ASN A 273 -19.81 10.42 15.05
N PRO A 274 -21.11 10.63 15.36
CA PRO A 274 -22.17 10.79 14.36
C PRO A 274 -22.02 12.06 13.51
N ASP A 275 -21.30 13.08 13.99
CA ASP A 275 -21.14 14.35 13.29
C ASP A 275 -20.12 14.26 12.14
N CYS A 276 -19.23 13.24 12.16
CA CYS A 276 -18.24 13.03 11.11
C CYS A 276 -18.88 12.65 9.78
N GLY A 277 -18.49 13.34 8.70
CA GLY A 277 -18.98 13.07 7.34
C GLY A 277 -18.49 11.75 6.74
N PHE A 278 -17.51 11.11 7.38
CA PHE A 278 -16.91 9.88 6.90
C PHE A 278 -17.96 8.76 6.74
N PRO A 279 -18.09 8.12 5.55
CA PRO A 279 -19.00 7.00 5.36
C PRO A 279 -18.71 5.85 6.32
N LYS A 280 -19.66 5.59 7.24
CA LYS A 280 -19.47 4.63 8.34
C LYS A 280 -19.03 3.23 7.91
N PRO A 281 -19.55 2.64 6.80
CA PRO A 281 -19.06 1.35 6.32
C PRO A 281 -17.57 1.36 5.98
N ILE A 282 -17.10 2.44 5.35
CA ILE A 282 -15.68 2.61 5.00
C ILE A 282 -14.84 2.82 6.28
N ALA A 283 -15.36 3.53 7.29
CA ALA A 283 -14.63 3.78 8.54
C ALA A 283 -14.42 2.48 9.31
N ALA A 284 -15.47 1.65 9.37
CA ALA A 284 -15.39 0.32 9.95
C ALA A 284 -14.38 -0.54 9.18
N ALA A 285 -14.46 -0.58 7.84
CA ALA A 285 -13.52 -1.34 7.01
C ALA A 285 -12.06 -0.89 7.23
N TYR A 286 -11.82 0.42 7.29
CA TYR A 286 -10.52 1.01 7.63
C TYR A 286 -10.02 0.54 9.00
N PHE A 287 -10.84 0.68 10.06
CA PHE A 287 -10.47 0.25 11.40
C PHE A 287 -10.08 -1.23 11.47
N PHE A 288 -10.93 -2.12 10.93
CA PHE A 288 -10.66 -3.56 10.94
C PHE A 288 -9.44 -3.93 10.09
N TYR A 289 -9.23 -3.25 8.97
CA TYR A 289 -8.07 -3.47 8.12
C TYR A 289 -6.76 -3.07 8.82
N ILE A 290 -6.72 -1.90 9.47
CA ILE A 290 -5.53 -1.47 10.22
C ILE A 290 -5.29 -2.38 11.43
N MET A 291 -6.34 -2.83 12.11
CA MET A 291 -6.23 -3.82 13.17
C MET A 291 -5.62 -5.13 12.67
N LEU A 292 -6.05 -5.62 11.50
CA LEU A 292 -5.47 -6.81 10.88
C LEU A 292 -3.96 -6.63 10.60
N LEU A 293 -3.57 -5.50 10.00
CA LEU A 293 -2.15 -5.20 9.76
C LEU A 293 -1.36 -5.10 11.06
N PHE A 294 -1.92 -4.46 12.09
CA PHE A 294 -1.29 -4.39 13.41
C PHE A 294 -1.03 -5.78 13.99
N VAL A 295 -1.99 -6.70 13.94
CA VAL A 295 -1.80 -8.08 14.43
C VAL A 295 -0.70 -8.79 13.65
N LEU A 296 -0.67 -8.66 12.32
CA LEU A 296 0.36 -9.29 11.50
C LEU A 296 1.77 -8.74 11.81
N PHE A 297 1.91 -7.42 11.97
CA PHE A 297 3.17 -6.78 12.35
C PHE A 297 3.57 -7.10 13.79
N ALA A 298 2.63 -7.18 14.73
CA ALA A 298 2.89 -7.59 16.10
C ALA A 298 3.44 -9.03 16.15
N ARG A 299 2.85 -9.95 15.35
CA ARG A 299 3.35 -11.32 15.21
C ARG A 299 4.76 -11.34 14.61
N PHE A 300 5.02 -10.52 13.59
CA PHE A 300 6.35 -10.37 13.01
C PHE A 300 7.37 -9.86 14.05
N ALA A 301 7.03 -8.80 14.79
CA ALA A 301 7.90 -8.21 15.82
C ALA A 301 8.21 -9.20 16.95
N ALA A 302 7.20 -9.93 17.44
CA ALA A 302 7.39 -10.97 18.44
C ALA A 302 8.30 -12.10 17.95
N GLY A 303 8.12 -12.54 16.71
CA GLY A 303 8.99 -13.54 16.07
C GLY A 303 10.42 -13.05 15.86
N ALA A 304 10.60 -11.81 15.42
CA ALA A 304 11.90 -11.25 15.06
C ALA A 304 12.75 -10.80 16.27
N TYR A 305 12.10 -10.32 17.34
CA TYR A 305 12.79 -9.63 18.44
C TYR A 305 12.56 -10.23 19.83
N CYS A 306 11.45 -10.94 20.04
CA CYS A 306 11.11 -11.47 21.37
C CYS A 306 11.35 -12.98 21.51
N SER A 307 11.59 -13.69 20.40
CA SER A 307 11.83 -15.14 20.43
C SER A 307 13.25 -15.44 20.91
N LYS A 308 13.39 -16.22 22.00
CA LYS A 308 14.69 -16.66 22.53
C LYS A 308 15.40 -17.56 21.50
N PRO A 309 16.74 -17.48 21.35
CA PRO A 309 17.47 -18.46 20.55
C PRO A 309 17.23 -19.85 21.13
N SER A 310 16.80 -20.82 20.32
CA SER A 310 16.68 -22.20 20.79
C SER A 310 18.04 -22.65 21.29
N ARG A 311 18.13 -22.99 22.58
CA ARG A 311 19.31 -23.57 23.19
C ARG A 311 19.60 -24.84 22.40
N LYS A 312 20.63 -24.84 21.53
CA LYS A 312 21.16 -26.08 20.98
C LYS A 312 21.60 -26.89 22.19
N VAL A 313 20.84 -27.93 22.52
CA VAL A 313 21.30 -28.97 23.44
C VAL A 313 22.57 -29.51 22.79
N LYS A 314 23.70 -29.31 23.45
CA LYS A 314 24.91 -30.07 23.14
C LYS A 314 24.60 -31.47 23.62
N ASP A 315 24.35 -32.38 22.69
CA ASP A 315 24.46 -33.80 22.99
C ASP A 315 25.94 -34.06 23.31
N GLU A 316 26.19 -34.55 24.53
CA GLU A 316 27.49 -35.00 25.03
C GLU A 316 27.93 -36.32 24.37
#